data_AF-A0A432F4D6-F1
#
_entry.id   AF-A0A432F4D6-F1
#
_cell.length_a   1.000
_cell.length_b   1.000
_cell.length_c   1.000
_cell.angle_alpha   90.00
_cell.angle_beta   90.00
_cell.angle_gamma   90.00
#
_symmetry.space_group_name_H-M   'P 1'
#
loop_
_entity.id
_entity.type
_entity.pdbx_description
1 polymer ?
#
loop_
_entity_poly.entity_id
_entity_poly.type
_entity_poly.pdbx_seq_one_letter_code
_entity_poly.pdbx_strand_id
1 'polypeptide(L)'
;MKSVSFKALLAVVFMTLFSISGLSRAADSSSPIVIPTHNWSSQVVMAYVIGGIFESMGNNVEYVSADTQGVYEAIRQGDVTISHEVWQSTFGKSFYAAMAKGGIIDAGNHDTVSLEEVGVPQWVIDQNLCPGLPNWEALKNCKDVFTTVDSGGKGRILDGPQSWHGVEYTDRVEALLGDDWVVKFAGSADALWAELAAA
;
A
#
# COMPACT_ATOMS: atom_id res chain seq x y z
N MET A 1 -0.22 38.84 64.81
CA MET A 1 -0.01 37.68 63.91
C MET A 1 -0.83 36.51 64.43
N LYS A 2 -1.84 36.06 63.69
CA LYS A 2 -2.63 34.85 64.07
C LYS A 2 -1.85 33.61 63.60
N SER A 3 -1.60 32.68 64.50
CA SER A 3 -0.88 31.43 64.22
C SER A 3 -1.72 30.54 63.30
N VAL A 4 -1.23 30.28 62.10
CA VAL A 4 -1.85 29.30 61.20
C VAL A 4 -1.64 27.90 61.81
N SER A 5 -2.74 27.14 61.97
CA SER A 5 -2.71 25.79 62.54
C SER A 5 -1.91 24.84 61.62
N PHE A 6 -1.04 24.02 62.22
CA PHE A 6 -0.24 23.02 61.51
C PHE A 6 -1.08 22.08 60.62
N LYS A 7 -2.34 21.82 61.01
CA LYS A 7 -3.31 21.04 60.23
C LYS A 7 -3.77 21.75 58.94
N ALA A 8 -3.87 23.08 58.96
CA ALA A 8 -4.20 23.87 57.78
C ALA A 8 -3.02 23.91 56.79
N LEU A 9 -1.78 23.89 57.29
CA LEU A 9 -0.58 23.78 56.44
C LEU A 9 -0.51 22.43 55.72
N LEU A 10 -0.81 21.32 56.41
CA LEU A 10 -0.83 19.97 55.82
C LEU A 10 -1.91 19.79 54.76
N ALA A 11 -3.09 20.39 54.94
CA ALA A 11 -4.19 20.30 53.97
C ALA A 11 -3.86 21.03 52.65
N VAL A 12 -3.17 22.17 52.72
CA VAL A 12 -2.73 22.92 51.53
C VAL A 12 -1.63 22.15 50.77
N VAL A 13 -0.68 21.54 51.49
CA VAL A 13 0.40 20.72 50.89
C VAL A 13 -0.17 19.50 50.15
N PHE A 14 -1.17 18.82 50.72
CA PHE A 14 -1.83 17.69 50.07
C PHE A 14 -2.63 18.09 48.81
N MET A 15 -3.25 19.27 48.81
CA MET A 15 -4.00 19.78 47.65
C MET A 15 -3.08 20.25 46.51
N THR A 16 -1.89 20.75 46.83
CA THR A 16 -0.86 21.07 45.82
C THR A 16 -0.19 19.84 45.22
N LEU A 17 -0.04 18.74 45.97
CA LEU A 17 0.56 17.49 45.45
C LEU A 17 -0.34 16.77 44.44
N PHE A 18 -1.67 16.92 44.55
CA PHE A 18 -2.62 16.33 43.59
C PHE A 18 -2.80 17.15 42.30
N SER A 19 -2.29 18.38 42.26
CA SER A 19 -2.38 19.25 41.08
C SER A 19 -1.20 19.07 40.11
N ILE A 20 -0.20 18.25 40.47
CA ILE A 20 1.03 18.02 39.68
C ILE A 20 0.99 16.66 38.96
N SER A 21 -0.08 15.87 39.09
CA SER A 21 -0.43 14.83 38.10
C SER A 21 -0.94 15.48 36.80
N GLY A 22 -0.25 16.51 36.34
CA GLY A 22 -0.34 17.01 34.99
C GLY A 22 0.06 15.87 34.05
N LEU A 23 -0.73 15.71 33.00
CA LEU A 23 -0.51 14.85 31.85
C LEU A 23 0.92 14.29 31.78
N SER A 24 1.15 13.11 32.35
CA SER A 24 2.28 12.29 31.92
C SER A 24 1.98 11.91 30.48
N ARG A 25 2.45 12.71 29.54
CA ARG A 25 2.69 12.24 28.17
C ARG A 25 3.73 11.15 28.35
N ALA A 26 3.30 9.89 28.33
CA ALA A 26 4.24 8.79 28.26
C ALA A 26 5.22 9.11 27.14
N ALA A 27 6.52 9.03 27.43
CA ALA A 27 7.52 9.19 26.38
C ALA A 27 7.29 8.07 25.35
N ASP A 28 7.45 8.41 24.07
CA ASP A 28 7.38 7.42 23.01
C ASP A 28 8.47 6.35 23.22
N SER A 29 8.21 5.14 22.72
CA SER A 29 9.16 4.03 22.81
C SER A 29 10.47 4.40 22.11
N SER A 30 11.61 3.93 22.64
CA SER A 30 12.89 4.05 21.94
C SER A 30 13.04 3.03 20.79
N SER A 31 12.16 2.03 20.71
CA SER A 31 12.16 1.07 19.59
C SER A 31 11.85 1.78 18.27
N PRO A 32 12.47 1.37 17.15
CA PRO A 32 12.22 1.99 15.86
C PRO A 32 10.78 1.74 15.38
N ILE A 33 10.25 2.72 14.66
CA ILE A 33 9.09 2.56 13.78
C ILE A 33 9.61 1.87 12.52
N VAL A 34 9.17 0.64 12.29
CA VAL A 34 9.57 -0.16 11.14
C VAL A 34 8.62 0.13 9.97
N ILE A 35 9.14 0.78 8.93
CA ILE A 35 8.39 1.19 7.74
C ILE A 35 8.76 0.26 6.58
N PRO A 36 7.79 -0.38 5.91
CA PRO A 36 8.07 -1.26 4.80
C PRO A 36 8.42 -0.47 3.53
N THR A 37 9.35 -0.98 2.74
CA THR A 37 9.52 -0.62 1.33
C THR A 37 9.08 -1.79 0.45
N HIS A 38 8.44 -1.46 -0.67
CA HIS A 38 7.94 -2.40 -1.67
C HIS A 38 8.65 -2.16 -3.01
N ASN A 39 8.01 -2.51 -4.12
CA ASN A 39 8.61 -2.57 -5.44
C ASN A 39 7.97 -1.62 -6.47
N TRP A 40 7.36 -0.52 -6.02
CA TRP A 40 6.92 0.58 -6.89
C TRP A 40 7.27 1.95 -6.29
N SER A 41 7.44 2.95 -7.16
CA SER A 41 8.12 4.20 -6.82
C SER A 41 7.37 5.05 -5.80
N SER A 42 6.05 5.22 -5.93
CA SER A 42 5.27 6.08 -5.03
C SER A 42 5.36 5.59 -3.58
N GLN A 43 5.23 4.28 -3.37
CA GLN A 43 5.31 3.69 -2.04
C GLN A 43 6.69 3.83 -1.44
N VAL A 44 7.75 3.61 -2.21
CA VAL A 44 9.12 3.76 -1.69
C VAL A 44 9.39 5.21 -1.34
N VAL A 45 9.02 6.16 -2.21
CA VAL A 45 9.18 7.60 -1.93
C VAL A 45 8.38 8.00 -0.68
N MET A 46 7.13 7.59 -0.58
CA MET A 46 6.29 7.94 0.56
C MET A 46 6.77 7.29 1.87
N ALA A 47 7.40 6.11 1.80
CA ALA A 47 8.02 5.47 2.97
C ALA A 47 9.08 6.39 3.59
N TYR A 48 10.01 6.91 2.76
CA TYR A 48 11.06 7.81 3.22
C TYR A 48 10.54 9.19 3.63
N VAL A 49 9.48 9.70 3.00
CA VAL A 49 8.82 10.95 3.43
C VAL A 49 8.21 10.78 4.83
N ILE A 50 7.44 9.71 5.05
CA ILE A 50 6.81 9.44 6.36
C ILE A 50 7.87 9.15 7.42
N GLY A 51 8.91 8.40 7.09
CA GLY A 51 10.02 8.15 8.01
C GLY A 51 10.73 9.44 8.42
N GLY A 52 11.04 10.33 7.48
CA GLY A 52 11.61 11.64 7.80
C GLY A 52 10.70 12.51 8.68
N ILE A 53 9.38 12.41 8.52
CA ILE A 53 8.41 13.07 9.42
C ILE A 53 8.53 12.50 10.83
N PHE A 54 8.55 11.17 11.01
CA PHE A 54 8.70 10.54 12.33
C PHE A 54 10.03 10.88 12.99
N GLU A 55 11.13 10.89 12.23
CA GLU A 55 12.45 11.32 12.72
C GLU A 55 12.42 12.78 13.17
N SER A 56 11.76 13.68 12.42
CA SER A 56 11.61 15.09 12.80
C SER A 56 10.83 15.30 14.11
N MET A 57 10.00 14.32 14.49
CA MET A 57 9.27 14.28 15.75
C MET A 57 10.08 13.64 16.90
N GLY A 58 11.30 13.18 16.63
CA GLY A 58 12.21 12.57 17.60
C GLY A 58 12.13 11.05 17.71
N ASN A 59 11.46 10.36 16.78
CA ASN A 59 11.37 8.90 16.76
C ASN A 59 12.56 8.28 16.01
N ASN A 60 12.85 7.01 16.32
CA ASN A 60 13.74 6.19 15.51
C ASN A 60 12.94 5.52 14.39
N VAL A 61 13.52 5.39 13.20
CA VAL A 61 12.89 4.73 12.04
C VAL A 61 13.82 3.68 11.47
N GLU A 62 13.25 2.54 11.05
CA GLU A 62 13.92 1.49 10.31
C GLU A 62 13.14 1.20 9.03
N TYR A 63 13.84 0.92 7.93
CA TYR A 63 13.22 0.55 6.66
C TYR A 63 13.51 -0.91 6.34
N VAL A 64 12.46 -1.68 6.04
CA VAL A 64 12.60 -3.10 5.68
C VAL A 64 11.94 -3.38 4.34
N SER A 65 12.61 -4.12 3.47
CA SER A 65 11.97 -4.63 2.25
C SER A 65 10.96 -5.71 2.66
N ALA A 66 9.70 -5.54 2.26
CA ALA A 66 8.60 -6.43 2.65
C ALA A 66 7.81 -6.91 1.43
N ASP A 67 7.38 -8.17 1.48
CA ASP A 67 6.43 -8.72 0.52
C ASP A 67 5.12 -7.94 0.56
N THR A 68 4.60 -7.59 -0.62
CA THR A 68 3.48 -6.66 -0.79
C THR A 68 2.16 -7.20 -0.25
N GLN A 69 2.02 -8.53 -0.14
CA GLN A 69 0.85 -9.20 0.42
C GLN A 69 1.11 -9.65 1.87
N GLY A 70 2.33 -10.10 2.19
CA GLY A 70 2.73 -10.59 3.50
C GLY A 70 2.92 -9.50 4.56
N VAL A 71 3.14 -8.24 4.15
CA VAL A 71 3.36 -7.12 5.06
C VAL A 71 2.24 -6.95 6.10
N TYR A 72 0.99 -7.24 5.75
CA TYR A 72 -0.15 -7.11 6.66
C TYR A 72 -0.10 -8.11 7.83
N GLU A 73 0.40 -9.32 7.58
CA GLU A 73 0.62 -10.31 8.64
C GLU A 73 1.84 -9.93 9.50
N ALA A 74 2.89 -9.37 8.90
CA ALA A 74 4.05 -8.83 9.64
C ALA A 74 3.64 -7.67 10.57
N ILE A 75 2.75 -6.78 10.10
CA ILE A 75 2.17 -5.71 10.93
C ILE A 75 1.36 -6.31 12.08
N ARG A 76 0.51 -7.30 11.78
CA ARG A 76 -0.31 -7.98 12.78
C ARG A 76 0.53 -8.61 13.91
N GLN A 77 1.74 -9.07 13.59
CA GLN A 77 2.68 -9.68 14.54
C GLN A 77 3.57 -8.66 15.26
N GLY A 78 3.60 -7.40 14.79
CA GLY A 78 4.41 -6.33 15.35
C GLY A 78 5.84 -6.23 14.77
N ASP A 79 6.15 -7.02 13.74
CA ASP A 79 7.46 -7.00 13.06
C ASP A 79 7.61 -5.77 12.15
N VAL A 80 6.49 -5.28 11.60
CA VAL A 80 6.40 -4.03 10.82
C VAL A 80 5.40 -3.12 11.53
N THR A 81 5.64 -1.81 11.55
CA THR A 81 4.80 -0.89 12.34
C THR A 81 3.60 -0.36 11.55
N ILE A 82 3.77 -0.05 10.26
CA ILE A 82 2.73 0.57 9.43
C ILE A 82 2.72 0.03 8.01
N SER A 83 1.59 0.21 7.31
CA SER A 83 1.54 0.21 5.83
C SER A 83 0.88 1.51 5.40
N HIS A 84 1.57 2.27 4.54
CA HIS A 84 1.14 3.61 4.10
C HIS A 84 0.53 3.64 2.70
N GLU A 85 0.58 2.55 1.94
CA GLU A 85 -0.15 2.42 0.68
C GLU A 85 -0.92 1.10 0.65
N VAL A 86 -2.13 1.09 1.22
CA VAL A 86 -3.05 -0.05 1.18
C VAL A 86 -3.99 0.08 -0.01
N TRP A 87 -3.48 -0.28 -1.19
CA TRP A 87 -4.27 -0.25 -2.42
C TRP A 87 -5.45 -1.23 -2.37
N GLN A 88 -6.67 -0.72 -2.60
CA GLN A 88 -7.89 -1.48 -2.32
C GLN A 88 -8.05 -2.72 -3.20
N SER A 89 -7.77 -2.60 -4.51
CA SER A 89 -7.98 -3.70 -5.46
C SER A 89 -6.97 -4.81 -5.21
N THR A 90 -5.70 -4.43 -5.16
CA THR A 90 -4.58 -5.38 -5.12
C THR A 90 -4.33 -5.97 -3.73
N PHE A 91 -4.47 -5.16 -2.67
CA PHE A 91 -4.06 -5.54 -1.32
C PHE A 91 -5.19 -5.62 -0.31
N GLY A 92 -6.40 -5.15 -0.66
CA GLY A 92 -7.54 -5.12 0.26
C GLY A 92 -7.86 -6.49 0.87
N LYS A 93 -7.80 -7.56 0.07
CA LYS A 93 -8.04 -8.94 0.56
C LYS A 93 -7.06 -9.34 1.67
N SER A 94 -5.77 -9.08 1.49
CA SER A 94 -4.73 -9.42 2.47
C SER A 94 -4.83 -8.55 3.72
N PHE A 95 -5.07 -7.25 3.55
CA PHE A 95 -5.30 -6.32 4.65
C PHE A 95 -6.48 -6.73 5.52
N TYR A 96 -7.66 -6.96 4.93
CA TYR A 96 -8.86 -7.35 5.68
C TYR A 96 -8.74 -8.74 6.30
N ALA A 97 -8.03 -9.68 5.66
CA ALA A 97 -7.75 -10.99 6.25
C ALA A 97 -6.85 -10.89 7.50
N ALA A 98 -5.84 -10.01 7.49
CA ALA A 98 -5.00 -9.75 8.65
C ALA A 98 -5.79 -9.04 9.77
N MET A 99 -6.61 -8.04 9.42
CA MET A 99 -7.50 -7.35 10.37
C MET A 99 -8.46 -8.31 11.07
N ALA A 100 -9.08 -9.24 10.33
CA ALA A 100 -10.02 -10.20 10.90
C ALA A 100 -9.40 -11.09 11.98
N LYS A 101 -8.07 -11.29 11.95
CA LYS A 101 -7.33 -12.04 12.98
C LYS A 101 -6.94 -11.18 14.20
N GLY A 102 -7.07 -9.85 14.12
CA GLY A 102 -6.70 -8.90 15.16
C GLY A 102 -5.18 -8.67 15.28
N GLY A 103 -4.79 -7.49 15.76
CA GLY A 103 -3.38 -7.05 15.88
C GLY A 103 -2.96 -5.97 14.88
N ILE A 104 -3.84 -5.63 13.93
CA ILE A 104 -3.70 -4.52 12.99
C ILE A 104 -4.99 -3.69 13.02
N ILE A 105 -4.87 -2.38 12.81
CA ILE A 105 -6.00 -1.46 12.73
C ILE A 105 -6.03 -0.78 11.36
N ASP A 106 -7.22 -0.35 10.95
CA ASP A 106 -7.39 0.64 9.90
C ASP A 106 -7.15 2.03 10.49
N ALA A 107 -6.10 2.70 10.01
CA ALA A 107 -5.68 4.02 10.47
C ALA A 107 -6.31 5.18 9.67
N GLY A 108 -7.22 4.88 8.74
CA GLY A 108 -7.89 5.84 7.88
C GLY A 108 -7.37 5.86 6.44
N ASN A 109 -7.98 6.72 5.63
CA ASN A 109 -7.71 6.82 4.20
C ASN A 109 -6.90 8.07 3.85
N HIS A 110 -6.05 7.95 2.83
CA HIS A 110 -5.54 9.11 2.11
C HIS A 110 -6.68 9.82 1.38
N ASP A 111 -6.56 11.14 1.16
CA ASP A 111 -7.48 11.92 0.33
C ASP A 111 -7.19 11.68 -1.17
N THR A 112 -7.25 10.41 -1.58
CA THR A 112 -6.89 9.92 -2.92
C THR A 112 -7.82 8.78 -3.30
N VAL A 113 -8.26 8.75 -4.56
CA VAL A 113 -8.97 7.60 -5.15
C VAL A 113 -7.98 6.79 -5.98
N SER A 114 -7.88 5.50 -5.70
CA SER A 114 -7.04 4.56 -6.45
C SER A 114 -7.80 3.87 -7.57
N LEU A 115 -7.15 3.66 -8.72
CA LEU A 115 -7.60 2.75 -9.77
C LEU A 115 -6.40 1.90 -10.22
N GLU A 116 -6.55 0.58 -10.15
CA GLU A 116 -5.57 -0.40 -10.60
C GLU A 116 -6.26 -1.29 -11.62
N GLU A 117 -5.95 -1.08 -12.90
CA GLU A 117 -6.58 -1.83 -13.99
C GLU A 117 -5.69 -1.80 -15.24
N VAL A 118 -5.97 -2.70 -16.19
CA VAL A 118 -5.33 -2.68 -17.51
C VAL A 118 -5.65 -1.41 -18.28
N GLY A 119 -4.61 -0.72 -18.69
CA GLY A 119 -4.66 0.38 -19.66
C GLY A 119 -4.16 -0.07 -21.01
N VAL A 120 -4.60 0.62 -22.06
CA VAL A 120 -3.90 0.61 -23.35
C VAL A 120 -3.20 1.94 -23.55
N PRO A 121 -2.10 1.97 -24.31
CA PRO A 121 -1.45 3.22 -24.62
C PRO A 121 -2.33 4.10 -25.52
N GLN A 122 -2.24 5.41 -25.38
CA GLN A 122 -3.15 6.36 -26.03
C GLN A 122 -3.20 6.20 -27.57
N TRP A 123 -2.08 5.83 -28.22
CA TRP A 123 -2.04 5.65 -29.66
C TRP A 123 -2.93 4.49 -30.17
N VAL A 124 -3.21 3.49 -29.32
CA VAL A 124 -4.16 2.40 -29.65
C VAL A 124 -5.56 2.97 -29.88
N ILE A 125 -5.93 3.97 -29.08
CA ILE A 125 -7.21 4.67 -29.20
C ILE A 125 -7.18 5.66 -30.38
N ASP A 126 -6.15 6.51 -30.43
CA ASP A 126 -6.06 7.58 -31.43
C ASP A 126 -5.99 7.04 -32.87
N GLN A 127 -5.34 5.89 -33.06
CA GLN A 127 -5.24 5.21 -34.36
C GLN A 127 -6.36 4.20 -34.57
N ASN A 128 -7.31 4.07 -33.64
CA ASN A 128 -8.45 3.16 -33.68
C ASN A 128 -8.03 1.70 -33.96
N LEU A 129 -6.94 1.24 -33.32
CA LEU A 129 -6.38 -0.09 -33.55
C LEU A 129 -7.26 -1.19 -32.96
N CYS A 130 -7.97 -0.90 -31.87
CA CYS A 130 -8.99 -1.77 -31.29
C CYS A 130 -10.31 -1.00 -31.12
N PRO A 131 -11.14 -0.93 -32.18
CA PRO A 131 -12.41 -0.22 -32.15
C PRO A 131 -13.35 -0.79 -31.07
N GLY A 132 -13.96 0.10 -30.28
CA GLY A 132 -14.88 -0.26 -29.20
C GLY A 132 -14.28 -0.17 -27.79
N LEU A 133 -12.97 0.02 -27.67
CA LEU A 133 -12.38 0.46 -26.40
C LEU A 133 -13.01 1.80 -25.96
N PRO A 134 -13.22 2.03 -24.65
CA PRO A 134 -12.70 1.25 -23.51
C PRO A 134 -13.60 0.09 -23.03
N ASN A 135 -14.64 -0.33 -23.78
CA ASN A 135 -15.39 -1.54 -23.39
C ASN A 135 -14.47 -2.77 -23.52
N TRP A 136 -14.24 -3.47 -22.42
CA TRP A 136 -13.36 -4.65 -22.37
C TRP A 136 -13.77 -5.73 -23.38
N GLU A 137 -15.05 -5.84 -23.73
CA GLU A 137 -15.53 -6.81 -24.72
C GLU A 137 -14.91 -6.61 -26.11
N ALA A 138 -14.46 -5.39 -26.44
CA ALA A 138 -13.74 -5.11 -27.67
C ALA A 138 -12.47 -5.95 -27.79
N LEU A 139 -11.79 -6.25 -26.67
CA LEU A 139 -10.58 -7.06 -26.63
C LEU A 139 -10.78 -8.45 -27.24
N LYS A 140 -11.98 -9.04 -27.16
CA LYS A 140 -12.28 -10.34 -27.77
C LYS A 140 -11.99 -10.39 -29.27
N ASN A 141 -12.04 -9.24 -29.96
CA ASN A 141 -11.78 -9.13 -31.40
C ASN A 141 -10.44 -8.47 -31.74
N CYS A 142 -9.61 -8.14 -30.75
CA CYS A 142 -8.40 -7.34 -30.94
C CYS A 142 -7.10 -8.06 -30.57
N LYS A 143 -7.10 -9.38 -30.35
CA LYS A 143 -5.91 -10.09 -29.89
C LYS A 143 -4.68 -9.83 -30.77
N ASP A 144 -4.86 -9.75 -32.08
CA ASP A 144 -3.77 -9.55 -33.06
C ASP A 144 -3.08 -8.19 -32.91
N VAL A 145 -3.78 -7.19 -32.35
CA VAL A 145 -3.22 -5.86 -32.05
C VAL A 145 -2.22 -5.95 -30.90
N PHE A 146 -2.42 -6.90 -29.98
CA PHE A 146 -1.65 -7.05 -28.74
C PHE A 146 -0.78 -8.31 -28.74
N THR A 147 -0.66 -9.00 -29.87
CA THR A 147 0.20 -10.17 -30.01
C THR A 147 1.67 -9.75 -29.99
N THR A 148 2.45 -10.38 -29.11
CA THR A 148 3.91 -10.21 -29.05
C THR A 148 4.64 -11.47 -29.50
N VAL A 149 5.93 -11.35 -29.83
CA VAL A 149 6.76 -12.47 -30.34
C VAL A 149 6.78 -13.70 -29.42
N ASP A 150 6.59 -13.47 -28.12
CA ASP A 150 6.65 -14.47 -27.06
C ASP A 150 5.25 -14.90 -26.56
N SER A 151 4.17 -14.40 -27.16
CA SER A 151 2.78 -14.71 -26.77
C SER A 151 2.22 -15.99 -27.41
N GLY A 152 2.91 -16.57 -28.39
CA GLY A 152 2.44 -17.75 -29.12
C GLY A 152 1.21 -17.49 -30.00
N GLY A 153 1.03 -16.25 -30.50
CA GLY A 153 -0.11 -15.85 -31.33
C GLY A 153 -1.36 -15.46 -30.54
N LYS A 154 -1.22 -15.24 -29.23
CA LYS A 154 -2.27 -14.77 -28.33
C LYS A 154 -2.13 -13.27 -28.09
N GLY A 155 -3.23 -12.59 -27.77
CA GLY A 155 -3.16 -11.23 -27.23
C GLY A 155 -2.46 -11.27 -25.87
N ARG A 156 -1.46 -10.40 -25.67
CA ARG A 156 -0.72 -10.32 -24.40
C ARG A 156 -1.25 -9.17 -23.55
N ILE A 157 -1.63 -9.47 -22.31
CA ILE A 157 -1.71 -8.47 -21.24
C ILE A 157 -0.43 -8.60 -20.42
N LEU A 158 0.29 -7.49 -20.27
CA LEU A 158 1.46 -7.42 -19.41
C LEU A 158 1.06 -6.75 -18.10
N ASP A 159 1.02 -7.54 -17.03
CA ASP A 159 0.80 -7.09 -15.65
C ASP A 159 2.16 -6.84 -14.98
N GLY A 160 2.14 -6.16 -13.83
CA GLY A 160 3.33 -5.90 -13.04
C GLY A 160 3.94 -7.14 -12.40
N PRO A 161 4.78 -6.98 -11.37
CA PRO A 161 5.23 -8.08 -10.53
C PRO A 161 4.08 -8.97 -10.07
N GLN A 162 4.29 -10.29 -10.11
CA GLN A 162 3.33 -11.30 -9.66
C GLN A 162 2.79 -11.06 -8.24
N SER A 163 3.59 -10.41 -7.39
CA SER A 163 3.23 -10.05 -6.01
C SER A 163 2.11 -9.01 -5.90
N TRP A 164 1.76 -8.33 -7.00
CA TRP A 164 0.65 -7.38 -7.03
C TRP A 164 -0.67 -8.15 -7.12
N HIS A 165 -1.12 -8.53 -8.31
CA HIS A 165 -2.48 -9.07 -8.49
C HIS A 165 -2.60 -10.60 -8.39
N GLY A 166 -1.49 -11.33 -8.25
CA GLY A 166 -1.54 -12.77 -8.01
C GLY A 166 -2.21 -13.57 -9.14
N VAL A 167 -2.87 -14.66 -8.75
CA VAL A 167 -3.62 -15.54 -9.67
C VAL A 167 -4.98 -14.97 -10.03
N GLU A 168 -5.51 -14.07 -9.20
CA GLU A 168 -6.83 -13.48 -9.40
C GLU A 168 -6.93 -12.71 -10.73
N TYR A 169 -5.84 -12.10 -11.20
CA TYR A 169 -5.83 -11.42 -12.49
C TYR A 169 -5.75 -12.38 -13.68
N THR A 170 -4.98 -13.47 -13.56
CA THR A 170 -4.96 -14.52 -14.59
C THR A 170 -6.32 -15.19 -14.72
N ASP A 171 -6.97 -15.50 -13.61
CA ASP A 171 -8.31 -16.11 -13.58
C ASP A 171 -9.36 -15.19 -14.21
N ARG A 172 -9.27 -13.88 -13.96
CA ARG A 172 -10.14 -12.88 -14.58
C ARG A 172 -9.98 -12.86 -16.08
N VAL A 173 -8.74 -12.82 -16.59
CA VAL A 173 -8.47 -12.77 -18.03
C VAL A 173 -8.93 -14.06 -18.71
N GLU A 174 -8.66 -15.22 -18.11
CA GLU A 174 -9.15 -16.51 -18.63
C GLU A 174 -10.69 -16.53 -18.70
N ALA A 175 -11.37 -16.12 -17.62
CA ALA A 175 -12.83 -16.12 -17.56
C ALA A 175 -13.50 -15.15 -18.57
N LEU A 176 -12.86 -14.02 -18.87
CA LEU A 176 -13.42 -12.97 -19.71
C LEU A 176 -13.02 -13.10 -21.19
N LEU A 177 -11.75 -13.42 -21.45
CA LEU A 177 -11.12 -13.38 -22.77
C LEU A 177 -10.70 -14.76 -23.30
N GLY A 178 -10.69 -15.79 -22.44
CA GLY A 178 -10.41 -17.17 -22.82
C GLY A 178 -8.98 -17.42 -23.31
N ASP A 179 -8.80 -18.55 -24.00
CA ASP A 179 -7.49 -19.04 -24.43
C ASP A 179 -6.79 -18.19 -25.51
N ASP A 180 -7.50 -17.24 -26.10
CA ASP A 180 -6.95 -16.30 -27.09
C ASP A 180 -6.04 -15.23 -26.47
N TRP A 181 -6.00 -15.16 -25.14
CA TRP A 181 -5.23 -14.18 -24.37
C TRP A 181 -4.28 -14.87 -23.38
N VAL A 182 -3.20 -14.17 -23.05
CA VAL A 182 -2.23 -14.60 -22.05
C VAL A 182 -1.82 -13.42 -21.18
N VAL A 183 -1.80 -13.63 -19.87
CA VAL A 183 -1.18 -12.69 -18.93
C VAL A 183 0.29 -13.06 -18.76
N LYS A 184 1.16 -12.06 -18.84
CA LYS A 184 2.55 -12.15 -18.42
C LYS A 184 2.82 -11.15 -17.32
N PHE A 185 3.73 -11.47 -16.42
CA PHE A 185 4.14 -10.61 -15.32
C PHE A 185 5.52 -10.03 -15.61
N ALA A 186 5.64 -8.71 -15.50
CA ALA A 186 6.91 -8.03 -15.54
C ALA A 186 7.73 -8.35 -14.28
N GLY A 187 9.06 -8.38 -14.40
CA GLY A 187 9.94 -8.61 -13.26
C GLY A 187 10.00 -7.44 -12.26
N SER A 188 9.60 -6.24 -12.68
CA SER A 188 9.60 -5.01 -11.89
C SER A 188 8.63 -3.98 -12.46
N ALA A 189 8.32 -2.94 -11.69
CA ALA A 189 7.62 -1.76 -12.20
C ALA A 189 8.36 -1.10 -13.37
N ASP A 190 9.70 -1.05 -13.33
CA ASP A 190 10.49 -0.48 -14.43
C ASP A 190 10.41 -1.34 -15.70
N ALA A 191 10.32 -2.65 -15.58
CA ALA A 191 10.15 -3.55 -16.71
C ALA A 191 8.80 -3.34 -17.42
N LEU A 192 7.73 -2.99 -16.69
CA LEU A 192 6.48 -2.56 -17.31
C LEU A 192 6.67 -1.34 -18.20
N TRP A 193 7.33 -0.31 -17.68
CA TRP A 193 7.59 0.92 -18.43
C TRP A 193 8.53 0.69 -19.62
N ALA A 194 9.53 -0.18 -19.47
CA ALA A 194 10.46 -0.52 -20.54
C ALA A 194 9.76 -1.26 -21.68
N GLU A 195 8.85 -2.19 -21.37
CA GLU A 195 8.04 -2.89 -22.37
C GLU A 195 7.12 -1.93 -23.12
N LEU A 196 6.49 -0.98 -22.40
CA LEU A 196 5.67 0.06 -23.03
C LEU A 196 6.50 0.96 -23.96
N ALA A 197 7.70 1.34 -23.56
CA ALA A 197 8.58 2.21 -24.34
C ALA A 197 9.16 1.51 -25.60
N ALA A 198 9.22 0.18 -25.60
CA ALA A 198 9.71 -0.62 -26.72
C ALA A 198 8.61 -0.97 -27.74
N ALA A 199 7.34 -0.72 -27.42
CA ALA A 199 6.17 -1.06 -28.22
C ALA A 199 5.87 -0.08 -29.37
#